data_AF-A0A2K9DVX0-F1
#
_entry.id   AF-A0A2K9DVX0-F1
#
_cell.length_a   1.000
_cell.length_b   1.000
_cell.length_c   1.000
_cell.angle_alpha   90.00
_cell.angle_beta   90.00
_cell.angle_gamma   90.00
#
_symmetry.space_group_name_H-M   'P 1'
#
loop_
_entity.id
_entity.type
_entity.pdbx_description
1 polymer ?
#
loop_
_entity_poly.entity_id
_entity_poly.type
_entity_poly.pdbx_seq_one_letter_code
_entity_poly.pdbx_strand_id
1 'polypeptide(L)' 'MRNQAARAAGQSIRAVRELAGLTLAEAAQLTGRSAGYLSQVENGKAENVSEKYVANTIGALSAYIANPVNRVEAAAGAA' A
#
# COMPACT_ATOMS: atom_id res chain seq x y z
N MET A 1 -20.51 -14.01 2.99
CA MET A 1 -19.67 -13.72 4.18
C MET A 1 -18.59 -12.73 3.75
N ARG A 2 -18.39 -11.61 4.46
CA ARG A 2 -17.25 -10.73 4.18
C ARG A 2 -15.96 -11.51 4.49
N ASN A 3 -15.04 -11.56 3.53
CA ASN A 3 -13.77 -12.26 3.70
C ASN A 3 -12.93 -11.56 4.79
N GLN A 4 -12.87 -12.16 5.98
CA GLN A 4 -12.16 -11.61 7.13
C GLN A 4 -10.65 -11.52 6.88
N ALA A 5 -10.08 -12.49 6.15
CA ALA A 5 -8.67 -12.51 5.78
C ALA A 5 -8.31 -11.33 4.86
N ALA A 6 -9.18 -11.00 3.90
CA ALA A 6 -8.97 -9.84 3.02
C ALA A 6 -8.94 -8.51 3.79
N ARG A 7 -9.75 -8.36 4.85
CA ARG A 7 -9.71 -7.15 5.70
C ARG A 7 -8.43 -7.07 6.51
N ALA A 8 -8.00 -8.19 7.11
CA ALA A 8 -6.74 -8.24 7.86
C ALA A 8 -5.53 -7.98 6.95
N ALA A 9 -5.55 -8.51 5.72
CA ALA A 9 -4.55 -8.23 4.71
C ALA A 9 -4.48 -6.74 4.33
N GLY A 10 -5.64 -6.09 4.11
CA GLY A 10 -5.72 -4.66 3.86
C GLY A 10 -5.14 -3.81 4.99
N GLN A 11 -5.42 -4.17 6.24
CA GLN A 11 -4.84 -3.50 7.43
C GLN A 11 -3.32 -3.70 7.51
N SER A 12 -2.83 -4.89 7.13
CA SER A 12 -1.39 -5.16 7.08
C SER A 12 -0.70 -4.32 6.00
N ILE A 13 -1.31 -4.20 4.81
CA ILE A 13 -0.81 -3.31 3.74
C ILE A 13 -0.71 -1.86 4.24
N ARG A 14 -1.74 -1.38 4.93
CA ARG A 14 -1.75 -0.03 5.52
C ARG A 14 -0.60 0.17 6.52
N ALA A 15 -0.43 -0.78 7.44
CA ALA A 15 0.62 -0.70 8.45
C ALA A 15 2.01 -0.63 7.80
N VAL A 16 2.29 -1.50 6.83
CA VAL A 16 3.57 -1.52 6.11
C VAL A 16 3.78 -0.24 5.30
N ARG A 17 2.73 0.32 4.68
CA ARG A 17 2.80 1.62 3.98
C ARG A 17 3.16 2.76 4.93
N GLU A 18 2.51 2.82 6.09
CA GLU A 18 2.76 3.86 7.09
C GLU A 18 4.17 3.72 7.69
N LEU A 19 4.64 2.48 7.92
CA LEU A 19 6.04 2.18 8.27
C LEU A 19 7.03 2.65 7.19
N ALA A 20 6.66 2.55 5.91
CA ALA A 20 7.45 3.04 4.79
C ALA A 20 7.49 4.58 4.69
N GLY A 21 6.63 5.29 5.44
CA GLY A 21 6.49 6.74 5.36
C GLY A 21 5.80 7.23 4.09
N LEU A 22 5.08 6.35 3.39
CA LEU A 22 4.47 6.65 2.09
C LEU A 22 3.02 7.10 2.24
N THR A 23 2.65 8.12 1.47
CA THR A 23 1.25 8.46 1.21
C THR A 23 0.57 7.33 0.41
N LEU A 24 -0.77 7.34 0.39
CA LEU A 24 -1.54 6.44 -0.47
C LEU A 24 -1.18 6.59 -1.96
N ALA A 25 -0.86 7.81 -2.40
CA ALA A 25 -0.51 8.09 -3.80
C ALA A 25 0.83 7.46 -4.18
N GLU A 26 1.86 7.66 -3.36
CA GLU A 26 3.20 7.11 -3.61
C GLU A 26 3.19 5.57 -3.55
N ALA A 27 2.50 4.99 -2.56
CA ALA A 27 2.36 3.54 -2.46
C ALA A 27 1.57 2.93 -3.63
N ALA A 28 0.56 3.65 -4.13
CA ALA A 28 -0.20 3.23 -5.30
C ALA A 28 0.67 3.26 -6.57
N GLN A 29 1.49 4.30 -6.75
CA GLN A 29 2.48 4.38 -7.82
C GLN A 29 3.50 3.22 -7.74
N LEU A 30 4.06 2.98 -6.56
CA LEU A 30 5.02 1.89 -6.32
C LEU A 30 4.46 0.51 -6.67
N THR A 31 3.16 0.30 -6.45
CA THR A 31 2.49 -1.00 -6.65
C THR A 31 1.74 -1.12 -7.97
N GLY A 32 1.81 -0.09 -8.82
CA GLY A 32 1.13 -0.05 -10.12
C GLY A 32 -0.40 -0.08 -10.00
N ARG A 33 -0.97 0.56 -8.96
CA ARG A 33 -2.41 0.65 -8.72
C ARG A 33 -2.88 2.08 -8.57
N SER A 34 -4.20 2.28 -8.54
CA SER A 34 -4.78 3.57 -8.19
C SER A 34 -4.83 3.75 -6.66
N ALA A 35 -4.63 5.00 -6.20
CA ALA A 35 -4.77 5.35 -4.79
C ALA A 35 -6.18 5.05 -4.26
N GLY A 36 -7.20 5.20 -5.10
CA GLY A 36 -8.59 4.85 -4.75
C GLY A 36 -8.77 3.36 -4.49
N TYR A 37 -8.21 2.49 -5.33
CA TYR A 37 -8.27 1.04 -5.12
C TYR A 37 -7.49 0.63 -3.86
N LEU A 38 -6.27 1.16 -3.69
CA LEU A 38 -5.47 0.90 -2.48
C LEU A 38 -6.22 1.34 -1.22
N SER A 39 -6.86 2.51 -1.24
CA SER A 39 -7.70 2.98 -0.13
C SER A 39 -8.89 2.04 0.15
N GLN A 40 -9.56 1.54 -0.89
CA GLN A 40 -10.63 0.56 -0.71
C GLN A 40 -10.11 -0.73 -0.07
N VAL A 41 -8.94 -1.21 -0.48
CA VAL A 41 -8.30 -2.40 0.10
C VAL A 41 -7.94 -2.17 1.57
N GLU A 42 -7.22 -1.09 1.88
CA GLU A 42 -6.76 -0.77 3.24
C GLU A 42 -7.92 -0.60 4.23
N ASN A 43 -9.09 -0.15 3.75
CA ASN A 43 -10.29 0.02 4.57
C ASN A 43 -11.24 -1.20 4.54
N GLY A 44 -10.84 -2.30 3.89
CA GLY A 44 -11.64 -3.53 3.78
C GLY A 44 -12.96 -3.33 3.01
N LYS A 45 -12.97 -2.38 2.06
CA LYS A 45 -14.09 -2.05 1.17
C LYS A 45 -13.94 -2.66 -0.22
N ALA A 46 -12.73 -3.04 -0.63
CA ALA A 46 -12.50 -3.71 -1.90
C ALA A 46 -13.04 -5.15 -1.86
N GLU A 47 -13.73 -5.54 -2.93
CA GLU A 47 -14.17 -6.92 -3.14
C GLU A 47 -13.13 -7.67 -3.98
N ASN A 48 -13.03 -8.99 -3.78
CA ASN A 48 -12.17 -9.89 -4.57
C ASN A 48 -10.67 -9.51 -4.60
N VAL A 49 -10.13 -9.12 -3.45
CA VAL A 49 -8.68 -8.89 -3.29
C VAL A 49 -7.95 -10.22 -3.41
N SER A 50 -7.03 -10.35 -4.38
CA SER A 50 -6.28 -11.59 -4.58
C SER A 50 -5.06 -11.68 -3.66
N GLU A 51 -4.71 -12.90 -3.25
CA GLU A 51 -3.51 -13.18 -2.44
C GLU A 51 -2.23 -12.69 -3.12
N LYS A 52 -2.14 -12.88 -4.45
CA LYS A 52 -1.01 -12.39 -5.26
C LYS A 52 -0.86 -10.87 -5.17
N TYR A 53 -1.97 -10.13 -5.19
CA TYR A 53 -1.93 -8.68 -5.04
C TYR A 53 -1.41 -8.30 -3.64
N VAL A 54 -1.94 -8.93 -2.59
CA VAL A 54 -1.49 -8.69 -1.20
C VAL A 54 0.01 -8.95 -1.05
N ALA A 55 0.48 -10.12 -1.50
CA ALA A 55 1.88 -10.52 -1.40
C ALA A 55 2.81 -9.54 -2.14
N ASN A 56 2.46 -9.17 -3.38
CA ASN A 56 3.25 -8.24 -4.18
C ASN A 56 3.29 -6.84 -3.56
N THR A 57 2.15 -6.34 -3.06
CA THR A 57 2.08 -5.03 -2.40
C THR A 57 2.92 -4.99 -1.14
N ILE A 58 2.79 -5.98 -0.25
CA ILE A 58 3.61 -6.06 0.97
C ILE A 58 5.10 -6.18 0.60
N GLY A 59 5.45 -7.02 -0.39
CA GLY A 59 6.82 -7.19 -0.84
C GLY A 59 7.43 -5.89 -1.37
N ALA A 60 6.71 -5.15 -2.21
CA ALA A 60 7.18 -3.88 -2.75
C ALA A 60 7.39 -2.82 -1.65
N LEU A 61 6.44 -2.70 -0.71
CA LEU A 61 6.56 -1.76 0.40
C LEU A 61 7.72 -2.15 1.34
N SER A 62 7.88 -3.44 1.61
CA SER A 62 8.98 -3.96 2.44
C SER A 62 10.35 -3.72 1.79
N ALA A 63 10.45 -3.94 0.47
CA ALA A 63 11.66 -3.63 -0.29
C ALA A 63 12.00 -2.14 -0.25
N TYR A 64 10.99 -1.26 -0.32
CA TYR A 64 11.18 0.18 -0.17
C TYR A 64 11.65 0.56 1.24
N ILE A 65 11.13 -0.08 2.30
CA ILE A 65 11.61 0.12 3.68
C ILE A 65 13.09 -0.27 3.79
N ALA A 66 13.47 -1.40 3.21
CA ALA A 66 14.85 -1.90 3.25
C ALA A 66 15.82 -1.04 2.42
N ASN A 67 15.35 -0.43 1.32
CA ASN A 67 16.16 0.41 0.44
C ASN A 67 15.35 1.62 -0.06
N PRO A 68 15.24 2.69 0.74
CA PRO A 68 14.46 3.87 0.35
C PRO A 68 15.20 4.66 -0.73
N VAL A 69 14.69 4.64 -1.96
CA VAL A 69 15.26 5.42 -3.07
C VAL A 69 14.89 6.91 -2.86
N ASN A 70 15.90 7.78 -2.75
CA ASN A 70 15.86 9.26 -2.69
C ASN A 70 14.58 9.90 -2.10
N ARG A 71 14.47 9.93 -0.76
CA ARG A 71 13.41 10.65 -0.02
C ARG A 71 13.48 12.19 -0.11
N VAL A 72 14.46 12.75 -0.83
CA VAL A 72 14.74 14.21 -0.84
C VAL A 72 13.89 15.01 -1.83
N GLU A 73 13.22 14.37 -2.80
CA GLU A 73 12.50 15.10 -3.86
C GLU A 73 10.98 15.17 -3.68
N ALA A 74 10.36 14.24 -2.94
CA ALA A 74 8.90 14.19 -2.78
C ALA A 74 8.35 15.21 -1.77
N ALA A 75 9.14 15.59 -0.74
CA ALA A 75 8.72 16.57 0.27
C ALA A 75 8.67 18.02 -0.27
N ALA A 76 9.26 18.29 -1.43
CA ALA A 76 9.32 19.63 -2.03
C ALA A 76 8.08 20.00 -2.89
N GLY A 77 7.14 19.06 -3.11
CA GLY A 77 6.02 19.24 -4.04
C GLY A 77 4.64 19.46 -3.41
N ALA A 78 4.54 19.59 -2.08
CA ALA A 78 3.26 19.68 -1.36
C ALA A 78 3.17 20.91 -0.43
N ALA A 79 3.59 22.07 -0.93
CA ALA A 79 3.31 23.38 -0.34
C ALA A 79 2.34 24.17 -1.23
#